data_AF-A0A8T0ISP4-F1
#
_entry.id   AF-A0A8T0ISP4-F1
#
_cell.length_a   1.000
_cell.length_b   1.000
_cell.length_c   1.000
_cell.angle_alpha   90.00
_cell.angle_beta   90.00
_cell.angle_gamma   90.00
#
_symmetry.space_group_name_H-M   'P 1'
#
loop_
_entity.id
_entity.type
_entity.pdbx_description
1 polymer ?
#
loop_
_entity_poly.entity_id
_entity_poly.type
_entity_poly.pdbx_seq_one_letter_code
_entity_poly.pdbx_strand_id
1 'polypeptide(L)'
;MDAASGAAVAALAISPGDHVLDVCAAPGAKLCMMAEFLGDSGSLTAVDISRPRLAACRTMLRKYDLGRRTRLYLGDGTSFSLLPLTGTSKLSPANVCDDQCHNEEPTEVTGNSDRLCKGGFQKDARAEITSLYGEWRSGRTRQEKRAAKRAKYLGIPEQISWDDRAPELFFYGVDSGVVGMKVADVAQTCSDSQNTSLRGYDKVLVDAECTHDGSLKHITKYEQWGWETFERRFLNEDRIASITSLQLRLLSNGFRLLNPGGTLVYSTCSFTKDQNEGVVGRFLATHNNAELQEVELARQWPCSPGGLPHTLRFDPVSSNTSGLFMAKLTKLGCGPSNKSEVGGC
;
A
#
# COMPACT_ATOMS: atom_id res chain seq x y z
N MET A 1 8.33 15.41 -5.25
CA MET A 1 8.09 14.19 -6.04
C MET A 1 8.37 14.49 -7.50
N ASP A 2 8.75 13.52 -8.33
CA ASP A 2 8.85 13.70 -9.78
C ASP A 2 7.45 13.80 -10.42
N ALA A 3 7.23 14.73 -11.35
CA ALA A 3 5.90 15.00 -11.90
C ALA A 3 5.26 13.76 -12.58
N ALA A 4 6.06 12.93 -13.26
CA ALA A 4 5.55 11.71 -13.87
C ALA A 4 5.09 10.69 -12.80
N SER A 5 5.83 10.57 -11.69
CA SER A 5 5.38 9.75 -10.55
C SER A 5 4.07 10.23 -9.95
N GLY A 6 3.84 11.55 -9.92
CA GLY A 6 2.57 12.13 -9.48
C GLY A 6 1.43 11.84 -10.45
N ALA A 7 1.69 11.85 -11.75
CA ALA A 7 0.71 11.50 -12.77
C ALA A 7 0.19 10.04 -12.59
N ALA A 8 1.06 9.10 -12.20
CA ALA A 8 0.65 7.72 -11.93
C ALA A 8 -0.36 7.62 -10.78
N VAL A 9 -0.15 8.41 -9.73
CA VAL A 9 -1.10 8.46 -8.60
C VAL A 9 -2.38 9.18 -9.01
N ALA A 10 -2.28 10.29 -9.74
CA ALA A 10 -3.44 11.02 -10.24
C ALA A 10 -4.32 10.16 -11.17
N ALA A 11 -3.72 9.29 -11.98
CA ALA A 11 -4.44 8.38 -12.87
C ALA A 11 -5.31 7.34 -12.14
N LEU A 12 -5.04 7.06 -10.86
CA LEU A 12 -5.90 6.20 -10.04
C LEU A 12 -7.24 6.85 -9.72
N ALA A 13 -7.31 8.19 -9.72
CA ALA A 13 -8.49 8.95 -9.29
C ALA A 13 -9.00 8.49 -7.91
N ILE A 14 -8.10 8.46 -6.93
CA ILE A 14 -8.43 8.09 -5.54
C ILE A 14 -9.42 9.09 -4.97
N SER A 15 -10.48 8.58 -4.35
CA SER A 15 -11.50 9.36 -3.65
C SER A 15 -11.51 9.01 -2.16
N PRO A 16 -11.93 9.95 -1.29
CA PRO A 16 -12.18 9.63 0.12
C PRO A 16 -13.14 8.46 0.25
N GLY A 17 -12.76 7.46 1.05
CA GLY A 17 -13.53 6.24 1.24
C GLY A 17 -12.97 5.02 0.49
N ASP A 18 -12.12 5.23 -0.51
CA ASP A 18 -11.51 4.14 -1.28
C ASP A 18 -10.62 3.25 -0.41
N HIS A 19 -10.60 1.97 -0.73
CA HIS A 19 -9.58 1.05 -0.26
C HIS A 19 -8.46 0.94 -1.31
N VAL A 20 -7.28 1.44 -0.97
CA VAL A 20 -6.14 1.57 -1.88
C VAL A 20 -5.03 0.59 -1.50
N LEU A 21 -4.46 -0.09 -2.50
CA LEU A 21 -3.29 -0.96 -2.36
C LEU A 21 -2.10 -0.42 -3.15
N ASP A 22 -0.94 -0.35 -2.51
CA ASP A 22 0.36 -0.13 -3.16
C ASP A 22 1.21 -1.41 -3.08
N VAL A 23 1.41 -2.07 -4.23
CA VAL A 23 2.04 -3.40 -4.31
C VAL A 23 3.57 -3.32 -4.18
N CYS A 24 4.17 -2.15 -4.39
CA CYS A 24 5.62 -1.92 -4.38
C CYS A 24 5.92 -0.55 -3.76
N ALA A 25 5.58 -0.38 -2.49
CA ALA A 25 5.32 0.95 -1.95
C ALA A 25 6.56 1.82 -1.71
N ALA A 26 7.74 1.23 -1.55
CA ALA A 26 8.89 2.00 -1.15
C ALA A 26 9.58 2.68 -2.33
N PRO A 27 10.15 3.89 -2.20
CA PRO A 27 10.51 4.58 -0.95
C PRO A 27 9.41 5.43 -0.30
N GLY A 28 8.17 5.41 -0.82
CA GLY A 28 7.01 5.99 -0.12
C GLY A 28 6.55 7.35 -0.62
N ALA A 29 7.14 7.91 -1.68
CA ALA A 29 6.67 9.17 -2.25
C ALA A 29 5.23 9.03 -2.80
N LYS A 30 5.00 8.05 -3.68
CA LYS A 30 3.67 7.76 -4.26
C LYS A 30 2.68 7.39 -3.16
N LEU A 31 3.12 6.61 -2.19
CA LEU A 31 2.35 6.27 -0.99
C LEU A 31 1.85 7.50 -0.22
N CYS A 32 2.71 8.50 0.03
CA CYS A 32 2.30 9.73 0.68
C CYS A 32 1.24 10.48 -0.15
N MET A 33 1.42 10.60 -1.47
CA MET A 33 0.43 11.25 -2.32
C MET A 33 -0.91 10.49 -2.36
N MET A 34 -0.90 9.16 -2.32
CA MET A 34 -2.12 8.37 -2.18
C MET A 34 -2.82 8.62 -0.84
N ALA A 35 -2.05 8.70 0.25
CA ALA A 35 -2.60 9.01 1.57
C ALA A 35 -3.20 10.43 1.62
N GLU A 36 -2.60 11.40 0.94
CA GLU A 36 -3.14 12.76 0.81
C GLU A 36 -4.49 12.77 0.08
N PHE A 37 -4.61 12.06 -1.05
CA PHE A 37 -5.89 11.99 -1.78
C PHE A 37 -6.99 11.23 -1.02
N LEU A 38 -6.60 10.22 -0.25
CA LEU A 38 -7.54 9.43 0.55
C LEU A 38 -8.17 10.26 1.68
N GLY A 39 -7.42 11.20 2.26
CA GLY A 39 -7.89 12.07 3.33
C GLY A 39 -8.37 11.29 4.56
N ASP A 40 -9.54 11.65 5.07
CA ASP A 40 -10.04 11.19 6.37
C ASP A 40 -10.91 9.93 6.33
N SER A 41 -11.06 9.26 5.18
CA SER A 41 -11.91 8.06 5.05
C SER A 41 -11.32 7.02 4.09
N GLY A 42 -11.69 5.75 4.26
CA GLY A 42 -11.11 4.63 3.51
C GLY A 42 -9.86 4.05 4.15
N SER A 43 -9.02 3.34 3.39
CA SER A 43 -7.78 2.76 3.94
C SER A 43 -6.68 2.58 2.91
N LEU A 44 -5.43 2.74 3.34
CA LEU A 44 -4.25 2.54 2.50
C LEU A 44 -3.43 1.34 3.00
N THR A 45 -3.31 0.30 2.18
CA THR A 45 -2.41 -0.83 2.40
C THR A 45 -1.22 -0.72 1.48
N ALA A 46 -0.01 -0.93 2.00
CA ALA A 46 1.22 -0.92 1.24
C ALA A 46 2.08 -2.12 1.58
N VAL A 47 2.69 -2.74 0.56
CA VAL A 47 3.62 -3.85 0.72
C VAL A 47 4.94 -3.56 0.00
N ASP A 48 6.05 -3.97 0.59
CA ASP A 48 7.37 -3.95 -0.04
C ASP A 48 8.25 -5.04 0.59
N ILE A 49 9.10 -5.66 -0.21
CA ILE A 49 10.00 -6.74 0.23
C ILE A 49 11.18 -6.22 1.06
N SER A 50 11.50 -4.94 0.94
CA SER A 50 12.68 -4.32 1.53
C SER A 50 12.35 -3.59 2.83
N ARG A 51 12.64 -4.25 3.95
CA ARG A 51 12.49 -3.66 5.29
C ARG A 51 13.20 -2.30 5.45
N PRO A 52 14.44 -2.09 4.95
CA PRO A 52 15.07 -0.77 4.99
C PRO A 52 14.30 0.30 4.22
N ARG A 53 13.74 -0.03 3.04
CA ARG A 53 12.95 0.92 2.25
C ARG A 53 11.59 1.20 2.90
N LEU A 54 10.94 0.23 3.53
CA LEU A 54 9.74 0.45 4.36
C LEU A 54 9.99 1.36 5.56
N ALA A 55 11.18 1.30 6.17
CA ALA A 55 11.54 2.23 7.23
C ALA A 55 11.56 3.69 6.72
N ALA A 56 11.96 3.93 5.47
CA ALA A 56 11.88 5.25 4.84
C ALA A 56 10.42 5.67 4.63
N CYS A 57 9.54 4.76 4.16
CA CYS A 57 8.11 5.01 4.02
C CYS A 57 7.49 5.46 5.35
N ARG A 58 7.75 4.71 6.44
CA ARG A 58 7.29 5.05 7.78
C ARG A 58 7.77 6.43 8.22
N THR A 59 9.03 6.77 7.95
CA THR A 59 9.58 8.09 8.26
C THR A 59 8.86 9.20 7.50
N MET A 60 8.56 9.01 6.21
CA MET A 60 7.81 9.99 5.41
C MET A 60 6.37 10.13 5.93
N LEU A 61 5.66 9.02 6.15
CA LEU A 61 4.29 9.04 6.69
C LEU A 61 4.19 9.77 8.02
N ARG A 62 5.16 9.58 8.92
CA ARG A 62 5.22 10.30 10.20
C ARG A 62 5.57 11.78 10.03
N LYS A 63 6.51 12.09 9.14
CA LYS A 63 6.96 13.46 8.89
C LYS A 63 5.82 14.34 8.36
N TYR A 64 4.96 13.78 7.50
CA TYR A 64 3.86 14.49 6.87
C TYR A 64 2.50 14.25 7.54
N ASP A 65 2.46 13.50 8.66
CA ASP A 65 1.23 13.10 9.36
C ASP A 65 0.17 12.37 8.49
N LEU A 66 0.64 11.60 7.52
CA LEU A 66 -0.19 10.85 6.56
C LEU A 66 -0.38 9.37 6.96
N GLY A 67 0.07 9.01 8.15
CA GLY A 67 0.16 7.62 8.58
C GLY A 67 -1.13 7.03 9.15
N ARG A 68 -2.11 7.84 9.54
CA ARG A 68 -3.23 7.44 10.41
C ARG A 68 -4.04 6.25 9.89
N ARG A 69 -4.30 6.17 8.58
CA ARG A 69 -5.09 5.10 7.95
C ARG A 69 -4.24 4.09 7.15
N THR A 70 -2.93 4.18 7.29
CA THR A 70 -1.98 3.41 6.47
C THR A 70 -1.51 2.16 7.21
N ARG A 71 -1.39 1.04 6.48
CA ARG A 71 -0.77 -0.21 6.93
C ARG A 71 0.38 -0.55 6.01
N LEU A 72 1.58 -0.69 6.56
CA LEU A 72 2.75 -1.18 5.82
C LEU A 72 2.99 -2.64 6.17
N TYR A 73 3.15 -3.47 5.16
CA TYR A 73 3.52 -4.87 5.28
C TYR A 73 4.89 -5.11 4.67
N LEU A 74 5.72 -5.84 5.38
CA LEU A 74 6.93 -6.43 4.86
C LEU A 74 6.55 -7.79 4.25
N GLY A 75 6.64 -7.91 2.93
CA GLY A 75 6.17 -9.09 2.19
C GLY A 75 6.51 -9.04 0.71
N ASP A 76 6.32 -10.16 0.02
CA ASP A 76 6.43 -10.24 -1.43
C ASP A 76 5.12 -9.77 -2.09
N GLY A 77 5.20 -8.70 -2.88
CA GLY A 77 4.05 -8.16 -3.61
C GLY A 77 3.46 -9.12 -4.65
N THR A 78 4.20 -10.14 -5.09
CA THR A 78 3.71 -11.15 -6.04
C THR A 78 2.79 -12.19 -5.41
N SER A 79 2.86 -12.38 -4.10
CA SER A 79 2.05 -13.35 -3.34
C SER A 79 1.20 -12.70 -2.23
N PHE A 80 1.31 -11.39 -2.04
CA PHE A 80 0.51 -10.65 -1.06
C PHE A 80 -0.98 -10.91 -1.24
N SER A 81 -1.69 -11.18 -0.15
CA SER A 81 -3.07 -11.70 -0.19
C SER A 81 -4.02 -11.07 0.81
N LEU A 82 -3.57 -10.11 1.63
CA LEU A 82 -4.43 -9.47 2.61
C LEU A 82 -5.43 -8.52 1.95
N LEU A 83 -6.67 -8.53 2.44
CA LEU A 83 -7.76 -7.68 2.00
C LEU A 83 -7.82 -6.37 2.82
N PRO A 84 -8.49 -5.32 2.34
CA PRO A 84 -8.70 -4.12 3.14
C PRO A 84 -9.56 -4.41 4.36
N LEU A 85 -9.15 -3.88 5.51
CA LEU A 85 -9.95 -3.93 6.74
C LEU A 85 -10.97 -2.80 6.71
N THR A 86 -12.24 -3.16 6.53
CA THR A 86 -13.38 -2.25 6.69
C THR A 86 -13.69 -2.14 8.18
N GLY A 87 -13.53 -0.95 8.76
CA GLY A 87 -13.77 -0.73 10.19
C GLY A 87 -15.24 -0.93 10.57
N THR A 88 -15.65 -2.17 10.83
CA THR A 88 -16.89 -2.51 11.53
C THR A 88 -16.62 -3.58 12.58
N SER A 89 -15.85 -3.22 13.59
CA SER A 89 -16.06 -3.77 14.92
C SER A 89 -15.90 -2.63 15.92
N LYS A 90 -16.94 -1.78 16.00
CA LYS A 90 -17.25 -1.22 17.32
C LYS A 90 -17.51 -2.44 18.20
N LEU A 91 -16.53 -2.85 19.01
CA LEU A 91 -16.84 -3.48 20.28
C LEU A 91 -17.69 -2.44 21.00
N SER A 92 -19.01 -2.65 21.02
CA SER A 92 -19.91 -1.88 21.87
C SER A 92 -19.38 -1.97 23.30
N PRO A 93 -19.34 -0.87 24.07
CA PRO A 93 -19.13 -0.92 25.51
C PRO A 93 -20.43 -1.41 26.17
N ALA A 94 -20.85 -2.62 25.84
CA ALA A 94 -21.99 -3.31 26.41
C ALA A 94 -21.48 -4.66 26.89
N ASN A 95 -20.76 -4.63 28.01
CA ASN A 95 -20.48 -5.73 28.95
C ASN A 95 -19.59 -5.22 30.10
N VAL A 96 -19.87 -4.01 30.60
CA VAL A 96 -19.54 -3.69 32.00
C VAL A 96 -20.81 -4.05 32.74
N CYS A 97 -20.72 -5.14 33.48
CA CYS A 97 -21.79 -5.65 34.33
C CYS A 97 -22.18 -4.56 35.32
N ASP A 98 -23.46 -4.18 35.27
CA ASP A 98 -24.10 -3.30 36.23
C ASP A 98 -24.36 -4.16 37.49
N ASP A 99 -23.37 -4.25 38.38
CA ASP A 99 -23.60 -4.77 39.71
C ASP A 99 -24.18 -3.65 40.58
N GLN A 100 -25.42 -3.91 40.96
CA GLN A 100 -26.28 -3.13 41.83
C GLN A 100 -25.56 -2.71 43.11
N CYS A 101 -25.58 -1.42 43.43
CA CYS A 101 -25.58 -0.95 44.82
C CYS A 101 -26.65 0.12 44.99
N HIS A 102 -27.69 -0.29 45.70
CA HIS A 102 -28.80 0.52 46.17
C HIS A 102 -28.35 1.65 47.11
N ASN A 103 -29.08 2.77 47.01
CA ASN A 103 -29.51 3.73 48.06
C ASN A 103 -28.56 4.02 49.24
N GLU A 104 -28.23 5.32 49.41
CA GLU A 104 -28.71 6.16 50.53
C GLU A 104 -27.99 7.53 50.53
N GLU A 105 -28.73 8.62 50.31
CA GLU A 105 -28.40 9.94 50.88
C GLU A 105 -28.68 9.88 52.40
N PRO A 106 -27.91 10.56 53.28
CA PRO A 106 -28.30 11.94 53.62
C PRO A 106 -27.21 12.89 54.17
N THR A 107 -27.54 14.19 54.06
CA THR A 107 -27.34 15.30 55.03
C THR A 107 -26.03 16.09 55.16
N GLU A 108 -26.24 17.41 55.16
CA GLU A 108 -25.34 18.52 55.47
C GLU A 108 -24.74 18.46 56.89
N VAL A 109 -23.45 18.80 57.02
CA VAL A 109 -22.90 19.43 58.24
C VAL A 109 -21.82 20.45 57.88
N THR A 110 -21.97 21.64 58.46
CA THR A 110 -21.11 22.83 58.44
C THR A 110 -19.71 22.61 59.05
N GLY A 111 -18.68 23.28 58.56
CA GLY A 111 -17.40 23.41 59.29
C GLY A 111 -16.25 24.02 58.51
N ASN A 112 -15.89 25.26 58.87
CA ASN A 112 -14.80 26.07 58.34
C ASN A 112 -13.42 25.58 58.87
N SER A 113 -12.41 25.42 58.00
CA SER A 113 -11.02 25.82 58.31
C SER A 113 -10.09 25.67 57.11
N ASP A 114 -9.37 26.75 56.82
CA ASP A 114 -8.27 26.91 55.87
C ASP A 114 -7.26 25.75 55.86
N ARG A 115 -6.90 25.31 54.64
CA ARG A 115 -5.52 24.94 54.30
C ARG A 115 -5.30 24.99 52.79
N LEU A 116 -4.36 25.85 52.41
CA LEU A 116 -3.82 26.02 51.06
C LEU A 116 -3.56 24.70 50.35
N CYS A 117 -4.03 24.59 49.09
CA CYS A 117 -3.27 23.97 48.01
C CYS A 117 -3.66 24.59 46.66
N LYS A 118 -2.64 25.07 45.95
CA LYS A 118 -2.72 25.82 44.70
C LYS A 118 -3.36 25.00 43.58
N GLY A 119 -4.09 25.69 42.71
CA GLY A 119 -4.87 25.14 41.61
C GLY A 119 -4.11 24.10 40.76
N GLY A 120 -4.69 22.90 40.70
CA GLY A 120 -4.38 21.91 39.69
C GLY A 120 -5.17 22.23 38.43
N PHE A 121 -4.46 22.55 37.36
CA PHE A 121 -4.97 22.55 35.99
C PHE A 121 -5.75 21.26 35.72
N GLN A 122 -6.95 21.39 35.15
CA GLN A 122 -7.72 20.31 34.55
C GLN A 122 -6.79 19.50 33.64
N LYS A 123 -6.47 18.28 34.05
CA LYS A 123 -5.82 17.30 33.17
C LYS A 123 -6.86 16.87 32.15
N ASP A 124 -6.55 17.18 30.90
CA ASP A 124 -7.28 16.79 29.71
C ASP A 124 -7.69 15.31 29.76
N ALA A 125 -8.98 15.04 29.53
CA ALA A 125 -9.54 13.72 29.23
C ALA A 125 -8.89 13.01 28.02
N ARG A 126 -7.93 13.67 27.37
CA ARG A 126 -7.07 13.15 26.32
C ARG A 126 -5.93 12.26 26.85
N ALA A 127 -5.61 12.34 28.14
CA ALA A 127 -4.55 11.52 28.75
C ALA A 127 -5.01 10.09 29.10
N GLU A 128 -6.28 9.88 29.45
CA GLU A 128 -6.80 8.56 29.88
C GLU A 128 -7.07 7.58 28.73
N ILE A 129 -7.22 8.05 27.48
CA ILE A 129 -7.30 7.15 26.31
C ILE A 129 -5.93 6.51 25.99
N THR A 130 -4.85 7.01 26.58
CA THR A 130 -3.49 6.53 26.30
C THR A 130 -3.08 5.30 27.13
N SER A 131 -3.94 4.77 28.01
CA SER A 131 -3.55 3.70 28.95
C SER A 131 -4.15 2.31 28.70
N LEU A 132 -4.84 2.08 27.59
CA LEU A 132 -5.22 0.72 27.16
C LEU A 132 -4.83 0.55 25.69
N TYR A 133 -3.79 -0.27 25.48
CA TYR A 133 -3.13 -0.62 24.20
C TYR A 133 -2.24 0.49 23.62
N GLY A 134 -1.00 0.54 24.11
CA GLY A 134 0.02 1.47 23.63
C GLY A 134 0.32 1.33 22.13
N GLU A 135 0.62 2.47 21.51
CA GLU A 135 1.17 2.57 20.16
C GLU A 135 2.22 1.48 19.90
N TRP A 136 2.06 0.76 18.80
CA TRP A 136 2.90 -0.38 18.51
C TRP A 136 4.33 0.01 18.14
N ARG A 137 5.27 -0.67 18.80
CA ARG A 137 6.70 -0.49 18.63
C ARG A 137 7.25 -1.63 17.76
N SER A 138 7.19 -1.57 16.42
CA SER A 138 8.15 -2.36 15.62
C SER A 138 9.55 -1.77 15.71
N GLY A 139 10.21 -2.10 16.80
CA GLY A 139 11.64 -2.27 16.80
C GLY A 139 11.93 -3.76 16.65
N ARG A 140 12.80 -4.14 15.71
CA ARG A 140 13.53 -5.41 15.82
C ARG A 140 14.07 -5.52 17.25
N THR A 141 13.94 -6.69 17.88
CA THR A 141 14.52 -6.91 19.20
C THR A 141 16.03 -6.62 19.16
N ARG A 142 16.66 -6.28 20.29
CA ARG A 142 18.12 -6.09 20.32
C ARG A 142 18.85 -7.33 19.77
N GLN A 143 18.28 -8.52 19.92
CA GLN A 143 18.78 -9.77 19.37
C GLN A 143 18.67 -9.81 17.84
N GLU A 144 17.53 -9.49 17.24
CA GLU A 144 17.35 -9.44 15.78
C GLU A 144 18.25 -8.38 15.12
N LYS A 145 18.47 -7.23 15.77
CA LYS A 145 19.42 -6.21 15.30
C LYS A 145 20.86 -6.74 15.32
N ARG A 146 21.24 -7.49 16.35
CA ARG A 146 22.57 -8.13 16.46
C ARG A 146 22.73 -9.26 15.44
N ALA A 147 21.70 -10.07 15.22
CA ALA A 147 21.69 -11.15 14.24
C ALA A 147 21.83 -10.62 12.81
N ALA A 148 21.07 -9.60 12.42
CA ALA A 148 21.20 -8.98 11.10
C ALA A 148 22.56 -8.29 10.91
N LYS A 149 23.11 -7.64 11.95
CA LYS A 149 24.46 -7.08 11.91
C LYS A 149 25.52 -8.17 11.75
N ARG A 150 25.35 -9.32 12.41
CA ARG A 150 26.25 -10.48 12.33
C ARG A 150 26.17 -11.17 10.97
N ALA A 151 24.98 -11.35 10.41
CA ALA A 151 24.78 -11.89 9.06
C ALA A 151 25.45 -11.00 8.00
N LYS A 152 25.31 -9.67 8.12
CA LYS A 152 26.00 -8.69 7.28
C LYS A 152 27.52 -8.74 7.42
N TYR A 153 28.03 -8.94 8.64
CA TYR A 153 29.47 -9.08 8.90
C TYR A 153 30.03 -10.38 8.30
N LEU A 154 29.25 -11.46 8.31
CA LEU A 154 29.64 -12.78 7.79
C LEU A 154 29.40 -12.94 6.29
N GLY A 155 28.93 -11.91 5.58
CA GLY A 155 28.64 -11.98 4.15
C GLY A 155 27.52 -12.96 3.78
N ILE A 156 26.70 -13.39 4.75
CA ILE A 156 25.58 -14.31 4.50
C ILE A 156 24.50 -13.50 3.78
N PRO A 157 24.12 -13.85 2.53
CA PRO A 157 23.02 -13.21 1.85
C PRO A 157 21.76 -13.35 2.70
N GLU A 158 21.04 -12.25 2.94
CA GLU A 158 19.71 -12.27 3.57
C GLU A 158 18.72 -12.84 2.54
N GLN A 159 18.85 -14.12 2.19
CA GLN A 159 17.91 -14.85 1.35
C GLN A 159 16.69 -15.19 2.19
N ILE A 160 15.78 -14.23 2.29
CA ILE A 160 14.44 -14.48 2.82
C ILE A 160 13.68 -15.20 1.71
N SER A 161 13.58 -16.53 1.79
CA SER A 161 12.54 -17.26 1.05
C SER A 161 11.18 -16.78 1.54
N TRP A 162 10.37 -16.27 0.62
CA TRP A 162 9.04 -15.70 0.86
C TRP A 162 7.91 -16.69 0.54
N ASP A 163 8.23 -17.87 0.01
CA ASP A 163 7.24 -18.77 -0.58
C ASP A 163 6.20 -19.31 0.42
N ASP A 164 6.47 -19.24 1.74
CA ASP A 164 5.55 -19.73 2.79
C ASP A 164 5.34 -18.77 3.98
N ARG A 165 5.85 -17.53 3.91
CA ARG A 165 5.73 -16.59 5.04
C ARG A 165 4.61 -15.58 4.83
N ALA A 166 3.66 -15.57 5.76
CA ALA A 166 2.64 -14.53 5.84
C ALA A 166 3.31 -13.14 5.92
N PRO A 167 2.74 -12.12 5.26
CA PRO A 167 3.28 -10.76 5.29
C PRO A 167 3.32 -10.22 6.73
N GLU A 168 4.44 -9.64 7.13
CA GLU A 168 4.62 -9.08 8.46
C GLU A 168 4.07 -7.64 8.47
N LEU A 169 3.09 -7.35 9.33
CA LEU A 169 2.66 -5.97 9.58
C LEU A 169 3.86 -5.17 10.16
N PHE A 170 4.38 -4.22 9.38
CA PHE A 170 5.60 -3.44 9.67
C PHE A 170 5.32 -2.07 10.28
N PHE A 171 4.17 -1.46 9.96
CA PHE A 171 3.68 -0.19 10.51
C PHE A 171 2.16 -0.13 10.35
N TYR A 172 1.49 0.53 11.29
CA TYR A 172 0.08 0.87 11.14
C TYR A 172 -0.22 2.21 11.82
N GLY A 173 -1.20 2.94 11.30
CA GLY A 173 -1.73 4.14 11.94
C GLY A 173 -2.91 3.88 12.87
N VAL A 174 -3.26 4.87 13.69
CA VAL A 174 -4.32 4.77 14.70
C VAL A 174 -5.71 4.49 14.13
N ASP A 175 -6.00 4.95 12.92
CA ASP A 175 -7.29 4.79 12.23
C ASP A 175 -7.23 3.73 11.12
N SER A 176 -6.19 2.89 11.13
CA SER A 176 -5.95 1.85 10.14
C SER A 176 -6.82 0.59 10.34
N GLY A 177 -7.65 0.56 11.37
CA GLY A 177 -8.55 -0.55 11.66
C GLY A 177 -7.89 -1.77 12.32
N VAL A 178 -6.57 -1.79 12.53
CA VAL A 178 -5.89 -2.91 13.25
C VAL A 178 -5.73 -2.68 14.75
N VAL A 179 -6.00 -1.45 15.25
CA VAL A 179 -5.87 -1.13 16.67
C VAL A 179 -6.86 -1.98 17.47
N GLY A 180 -6.35 -2.76 18.43
CA GLY A 180 -7.14 -3.69 19.24
C GLY A 180 -7.33 -5.09 18.65
N MET A 181 -6.86 -5.37 17.43
CA MET A 181 -6.91 -6.71 16.82
C MET A 181 -5.70 -7.56 17.20
N LYS A 182 -5.85 -8.90 17.25
CA LYS A 182 -4.69 -9.79 17.33
C LYS A 182 -4.09 -9.97 15.93
N VAL A 183 -2.77 -10.22 15.88
CA VAL A 183 -2.05 -10.46 14.62
C VAL A 183 -2.63 -11.65 13.85
N ALA A 184 -3.08 -12.69 14.55
CA ALA A 184 -3.76 -13.83 13.95
C ALA A 184 -5.07 -13.42 13.25
N ASP A 185 -5.86 -12.54 13.87
CA ASP A 185 -7.15 -12.09 13.33
C ASP A 185 -6.96 -11.26 12.05
N VAL A 186 -5.92 -10.42 11.99
CA VAL A 186 -5.56 -9.64 10.78
C VAL A 186 -5.21 -10.56 9.61
N ALA A 187 -4.59 -11.70 9.87
CA ALA A 187 -4.29 -12.70 8.85
C ALA A 187 -5.51 -13.60 8.51
N GLN A 188 -6.36 -13.89 9.49
CA GLN A 188 -7.49 -14.83 9.38
C GLN A 188 -8.78 -14.21 8.80
N THR A 189 -8.92 -12.88 8.83
CA THR A 189 -9.99 -12.15 8.10
C THR A 189 -9.94 -12.41 6.58
N CYS A 190 -8.89 -13.10 6.10
CA CYS A 190 -8.66 -13.45 4.70
C CYS A 190 -8.97 -14.92 4.34
N SER A 191 -9.20 -15.82 5.32
CA SER A 191 -9.47 -17.25 5.08
C SER A 191 -10.90 -17.68 5.41
N ASP A 192 -11.53 -17.08 6.42
CA ASP A 192 -12.87 -17.46 6.86
C ASP A 192 -13.92 -16.46 6.34
N SER A 193 -14.48 -16.72 5.16
CA SER A 193 -15.71 -16.05 4.72
C SER A 193 -16.49 -16.95 3.77
N GLN A 194 -17.26 -17.87 4.35
CA GLN A 194 -18.48 -18.41 3.71
C GLN A 194 -19.61 -17.35 3.64
N ASN A 195 -19.28 -16.05 3.70
CA ASN A 195 -20.24 -14.96 3.62
C ASN A 195 -19.85 -14.03 2.45
N THR A 196 -20.75 -13.95 1.49
CA THR A 196 -20.62 -13.48 0.11
C THR A 196 -20.49 -11.96 -0.05
N SER A 197 -19.43 -11.33 0.47
CA SER A 197 -19.12 -9.89 0.21
C SER A 197 -17.71 -9.44 0.59
N LEU A 198 -16.67 -10.27 0.45
CA LEU A 198 -15.29 -9.77 0.60
C LEU A 198 -14.93 -8.84 -0.56
N ARG A 199 -14.96 -7.52 -0.30
CA ARG A 199 -14.52 -6.48 -1.23
C ARG A 199 -13.00 -6.39 -1.17
N GLY A 200 -12.34 -6.62 -2.31
CA GLY A 200 -10.93 -6.29 -2.53
C GLY A 200 -10.70 -4.77 -2.53
N TYR A 201 -9.64 -4.33 -3.19
CA TYR A 201 -9.28 -2.92 -3.27
C TYR A 201 -10.02 -2.22 -4.40
N ASP A 202 -10.43 -0.98 -4.16
CA ASP A 202 -11.05 -0.13 -5.19
C ASP A 202 -10.00 0.43 -6.14
N LYS A 203 -8.79 0.70 -5.61
CA LYS A 203 -7.65 1.25 -6.33
C LYS A 203 -6.38 0.44 -6.05
N VAL A 204 -5.61 0.11 -7.08
CA VAL A 204 -4.33 -0.62 -6.94
C VAL A 204 -3.23 0.07 -7.74
N LEU A 205 -2.13 0.40 -7.08
CA LEU A 205 -0.90 0.86 -7.72
C LEU A 205 0.12 -0.28 -7.80
N VAL A 206 0.64 -0.52 -9.00
CA VAL A 206 1.77 -1.40 -9.25
C VAL A 206 2.90 -0.57 -9.86
N ASP A 207 3.66 0.10 -9.00
CA ASP A 207 4.91 0.78 -9.36
C ASP A 207 6.06 -0.23 -9.35
N ALA A 208 6.18 -0.98 -10.44
CA ALA A 208 6.99 -2.19 -10.45
C ALA A 208 8.51 -1.88 -10.45
N GLU A 209 9.27 -2.76 -9.78
CA GLU A 209 10.73 -2.73 -9.90
C GLU A 209 11.14 -2.89 -11.37
N CYS A 210 12.02 -2.00 -11.82
CA CYS A 210 12.38 -1.84 -13.22
C CYS A 210 13.92 -1.83 -13.38
N THR A 211 14.43 -1.88 -14.61
CA THR A 211 15.89 -1.71 -14.87
C THR A 211 16.41 -0.29 -14.59
N HIS A 212 15.49 0.68 -14.47
CA HIS A 212 15.73 2.11 -14.24
C HIS A 212 16.45 2.83 -15.40
N ASP A 213 16.43 2.23 -16.59
CA ASP A 213 16.90 2.76 -17.87
C ASP A 213 16.12 3.98 -18.35
N GLY A 214 14.89 4.14 -17.85
CA GLY A 214 14.03 5.26 -18.20
C GLY A 214 14.33 6.55 -17.44
N SER A 215 15.19 6.49 -16.41
CA SER A 215 15.26 7.58 -15.45
C SER A 215 16.60 8.24 -15.32
N LEU A 216 16.72 9.47 -15.83
CA LEU A 216 17.93 10.30 -15.72
C LEU A 216 18.42 10.44 -14.26
N LYS A 217 17.50 10.56 -13.30
CA LYS A 217 17.82 10.59 -11.85
C LYS A 217 18.35 9.25 -11.31
N HIS A 218 18.05 8.13 -11.96
CA HIS A 218 18.62 6.84 -11.61
C HIS A 218 19.90 6.55 -12.38
N ILE A 219 19.99 6.97 -13.64
CA ILE A 219 21.20 6.87 -14.47
C ILE A 219 22.36 7.65 -13.82
N THR A 220 22.11 8.88 -13.37
CA THR A 220 23.10 9.69 -12.63
C THR A 220 23.57 9.05 -11.32
N LYS A 221 22.80 8.16 -10.69
CA LYS A 221 23.29 7.40 -9.52
C LYS A 221 24.37 6.37 -9.90
N TYR A 222 24.41 5.90 -11.15
CA TYR A 222 25.44 4.98 -11.62
C TYR A 222 26.79 5.63 -11.85
N GLU A 223 26.85 6.96 -12.05
CA GLU A 223 28.12 7.70 -11.99
C GLU A 223 28.80 7.54 -10.62
N GLN A 224 28.00 7.36 -9.55
CA GLN A 224 28.50 7.14 -8.19
C GLN A 224 28.70 5.66 -7.84
N TRP A 225 28.01 4.73 -8.51
CA TRP A 225 28.00 3.29 -8.16
C TRP A 225 28.86 2.42 -9.08
N GLY A 226 29.41 2.97 -10.16
CA GLY A 226 30.32 2.30 -11.09
C GLY A 226 29.62 1.59 -12.25
N TRP A 227 30.22 1.68 -13.45
CA TRP A 227 29.67 1.18 -14.71
C TRP A 227 29.61 -0.36 -14.81
N GLU A 228 30.40 -1.10 -14.03
CA GLU A 228 30.27 -2.57 -13.90
C GLU A 228 28.93 -2.97 -13.25
N THR A 229 28.42 -2.16 -12.31
CA THR A 229 27.10 -2.37 -11.71
C THR A 229 25.98 -2.10 -12.72
N PHE A 230 26.21 -1.18 -13.66
CA PHE A 230 25.30 -0.94 -14.78
C PHE A 230 25.26 -2.16 -15.71
N GLU A 231 26.41 -2.61 -16.23
CA GLU A 231 26.49 -3.77 -17.15
C GLU A 231 25.83 -5.03 -16.56
N ARG A 232 26.16 -5.39 -15.32
CA ARG A 232 25.53 -6.53 -14.61
C ARG A 232 24.03 -6.37 -14.38
N ARG A 233 23.53 -5.14 -14.16
CA ARG A 233 22.11 -4.89 -13.89
C ARG A 233 21.29 -4.71 -15.17
N PHE A 234 21.91 -4.39 -16.30
CA PHE A 234 21.21 -3.83 -17.46
C PHE A 234 21.38 -4.66 -18.74
N LEU A 235 22.50 -5.38 -18.91
CA LEU A 235 22.82 -6.14 -20.13
C LEU A 235 22.76 -7.67 -19.95
N ASN A 236 22.26 -8.16 -18.81
CA ASN A 236 22.10 -9.59 -18.57
C ASN A 236 20.69 -10.07 -19.00
N GLU A 237 20.64 -10.93 -20.01
CA GLU A 237 19.39 -11.43 -20.62
C GLU A 237 18.54 -12.27 -19.65
N ASP A 238 19.15 -13.16 -18.86
CA ASP A 238 18.46 -13.91 -17.81
C ASP A 238 17.80 -12.98 -16.78
N ARG A 239 18.48 -11.87 -16.46
CA ARG A 239 17.95 -10.84 -15.57
C ARG A 239 16.75 -10.13 -16.18
N ILE A 240 16.78 -9.82 -17.48
CA ILE A 240 15.66 -9.17 -18.19
C ILE A 240 14.45 -10.13 -18.27
N ALA A 241 14.67 -11.42 -18.54
CA ALA A 241 13.61 -12.42 -18.49
C ALA A 241 13.02 -12.55 -17.07
N SER A 242 13.88 -12.50 -16.03
CA SER A 242 13.44 -12.55 -14.63
C SER A 242 12.63 -11.31 -14.21
N ILE A 243 13.00 -10.10 -14.68
CA ILE A 243 12.33 -8.87 -14.28
C ILE A 243 10.96 -8.72 -14.92
N THR A 244 10.83 -9.07 -16.21
CA THR A 244 9.54 -9.04 -16.90
C THR A 244 8.58 -10.08 -16.32
N SER A 245 9.09 -11.25 -15.92
CA SER A 245 8.31 -12.27 -15.21
C SER A 245 7.88 -11.80 -13.82
N LEU A 246 8.76 -11.13 -13.07
CA LEU A 246 8.42 -10.51 -11.79
C LEU A 246 7.32 -9.44 -11.97
N GLN A 247 7.49 -8.53 -12.92
CA GLN A 247 6.54 -7.46 -13.23
C GLN A 247 5.16 -8.01 -13.61
N LEU A 248 5.10 -9.06 -14.43
CA LEU A 248 3.86 -9.72 -14.78
C LEU A 248 3.18 -10.35 -13.55
N ARG A 249 3.94 -10.97 -12.64
CA ARG A 249 3.38 -11.53 -11.39
C ARG A 249 2.87 -10.44 -10.45
N LEU A 250 3.59 -9.33 -10.31
CA LEU A 250 3.16 -8.17 -9.52
C LEU A 250 1.85 -7.58 -10.07
N LEU A 251 1.79 -7.37 -11.40
CA LEU A 251 0.60 -6.87 -12.08
C LEU A 251 -0.59 -7.82 -11.90
N SER A 252 -0.37 -9.11 -12.11
CA SER A 252 -1.41 -10.14 -11.96
C SER A 252 -1.92 -10.22 -10.53
N ASN A 253 -1.04 -10.15 -9.53
CA ASN A 253 -1.45 -10.18 -8.13
C ASN A 253 -2.21 -8.92 -7.72
N GLY A 254 -1.75 -7.74 -8.14
CA GLY A 254 -2.48 -6.49 -7.93
C GLY A 254 -3.88 -6.54 -8.54
N PHE A 255 -4.02 -7.05 -9.77
CA PHE A 255 -5.31 -7.19 -10.44
C PHE A 255 -6.23 -8.24 -9.80
N ARG A 256 -5.66 -9.33 -9.27
CA ARG A 256 -6.40 -10.34 -8.49
C ARG A 256 -7.10 -9.71 -7.29
N LEU A 257 -6.40 -8.83 -6.57
CA LEU A 257 -6.89 -8.12 -5.38
C LEU A 257 -7.79 -6.91 -5.68
N LEU A 258 -7.91 -6.50 -6.95
CA LEU A 258 -8.77 -5.40 -7.38
C LEU A 258 -10.24 -5.83 -7.43
N ASN A 259 -11.14 -4.96 -6.98
CA ASN A 259 -12.58 -5.12 -7.14
C ASN A 259 -13.01 -5.07 -8.62
N PRO A 260 -14.07 -5.78 -9.01
CA PRO A 260 -14.82 -5.44 -10.22
C PRO A 260 -15.22 -3.96 -10.23
N GLY A 261 -14.99 -3.27 -11.35
CA GLY A 261 -15.13 -1.81 -11.49
C GLY A 261 -13.98 -0.99 -10.90
N GLY A 262 -13.05 -1.63 -10.18
CA GLY A 262 -11.88 -0.98 -9.61
C GLY A 262 -10.86 -0.57 -10.66
N THR A 263 -9.96 0.34 -10.28
CA THR A 263 -8.90 0.89 -11.14
C THR A 263 -7.53 0.42 -10.68
N LEU A 264 -6.72 -0.10 -11.61
CA LEU A 264 -5.31 -0.40 -11.40
C LEU A 264 -4.44 0.49 -12.28
N VAL A 265 -3.36 1.04 -11.72
CA VAL A 265 -2.31 1.70 -12.51
C VAL A 265 -1.04 0.89 -12.39
N TYR A 266 -0.54 0.43 -13.54
CA TYR A 266 0.79 -0.14 -13.68
C TYR A 266 1.75 0.95 -14.16
N SER A 267 2.89 1.09 -13.49
CA SER A 267 3.93 2.03 -13.91
C SER A 267 5.33 1.47 -13.75
N THR A 268 6.23 1.91 -14.62
CA THR A 268 7.67 1.64 -14.50
C THR A 268 8.48 2.89 -14.81
N CYS A 269 9.71 2.89 -14.31
CA CYS A 269 10.75 3.87 -14.61
C CYS A 269 11.65 3.43 -15.78
N SER A 270 11.16 2.59 -16.69
CA SER A 270 11.92 1.96 -17.77
C SER A 270 11.47 2.46 -19.15
N PHE A 271 12.39 2.58 -20.11
CA PHE A 271 12.02 2.79 -21.53
C PHE A 271 11.85 1.49 -22.30
N THR A 272 12.42 0.39 -21.80
CA THR A 272 12.38 -0.94 -22.40
C THR A 272 10.94 -1.38 -22.69
N LYS A 273 10.61 -1.58 -23.97
CA LYS A 273 9.26 -1.98 -24.40
C LYS A 273 8.81 -3.30 -23.78
N ASP A 274 9.73 -4.25 -23.59
CA ASP A 274 9.42 -5.56 -23.03
C ASP A 274 8.95 -5.49 -21.57
N GLN A 275 9.48 -4.54 -20.78
CA GLN A 275 9.03 -4.28 -19.40
C GLN A 275 7.72 -3.49 -19.34
N ASN A 276 7.35 -2.84 -20.45
CA ASN A 276 6.22 -1.93 -20.51
C ASN A 276 5.07 -2.58 -21.29
N GLU A 277 4.99 -2.30 -22.59
CA GLU A 277 3.98 -2.88 -23.48
C GLU A 277 4.06 -4.40 -23.54
N GLY A 278 5.25 -4.99 -23.42
CA GLY A 278 5.43 -6.44 -23.39
C GLY A 278 4.73 -7.09 -22.19
N VAL A 279 4.93 -6.55 -20.98
CA VAL A 279 4.25 -7.02 -19.76
C VAL A 279 2.75 -6.79 -19.85
N VAL A 280 2.31 -5.58 -20.22
CA VAL A 280 0.89 -5.24 -20.33
C VAL A 280 0.18 -6.10 -21.39
N GLY A 281 0.80 -6.31 -22.55
CA GLY A 281 0.26 -7.15 -23.61
C GLY A 281 0.12 -8.62 -23.19
N ARG A 282 1.14 -9.19 -22.52
CA ARG A 282 1.07 -10.55 -21.97
C ARG A 282 -0.01 -10.69 -20.89
N PHE A 283 -0.17 -9.66 -20.06
CA PHE A 283 -1.21 -9.62 -19.03
C PHE A 283 -2.61 -9.61 -19.66
N LEU A 284 -2.87 -8.74 -20.63
CA LEU A 284 -4.17 -8.66 -21.33
C LEU A 284 -4.51 -9.94 -22.10
N ALA A 285 -3.51 -10.63 -22.67
CA ALA A 285 -3.71 -11.91 -23.34
C ALA A 285 -4.20 -13.02 -22.40
N THR A 286 -3.98 -12.89 -21.09
CA THR A 286 -4.36 -13.90 -20.07
C THR A 286 -5.54 -13.47 -19.21
N HIS A 287 -5.93 -12.19 -19.22
CA HIS A 287 -6.99 -11.62 -18.39
C HIS A 287 -8.06 -10.94 -19.24
N ASN A 288 -9.05 -11.73 -19.67
CA ASN A 288 -10.16 -11.26 -20.52
C ASN A 288 -11.09 -10.23 -19.84
N ASN A 289 -11.06 -10.14 -18.51
CA ASN A 289 -11.81 -9.17 -17.73
C ASN A 289 -10.99 -7.92 -17.40
N ALA A 290 -9.84 -7.71 -18.04
CA ALA A 290 -9.05 -6.49 -17.92
C ALA A 290 -9.21 -5.62 -19.17
N GLU A 291 -9.42 -4.32 -18.99
CA GLU A 291 -9.53 -3.36 -20.08
C GLU A 291 -8.59 -2.18 -19.85
N LEU A 292 -7.82 -1.81 -20.89
CA LEU A 292 -7.01 -0.58 -20.88
C LEU A 292 -7.91 0.64 -21.02
N GLN A 293 -7.69 1.62 -20.15
CA GLN A 293 -8.53 2.82 -20.06
C GLN A 293 -7.73 4.07 -20.40
N GLU A 294 -8.35 4.99 -21.12
CA GLU A 294 -7.80 6.33 -21.31
C GLU A 294 -7.67 7.04 -19.94
N VAL A 295 -6.60 7.80 -19.80
CA VAL A 295 -6.43 8.73 -18.68
C VAL A 295 -6.82 10.11 -19.19
N GLU A 296 -8.04 10.56 -18.92
CA GLU A 296 -8.55 11.84 -19.45
C GLU A 296 -7.65 13.04 -19.09
N LEU A 297 -7.10 13.03 -17.87
CA LEU A 297 -6.16 14.05 -17.38
C LEU A 297 -4.85 14.09 -18.18
N ALA A 298 -4.48 13.00 -18.86
CA ALA A 298 -3.23 12.93 -19.62
C ALA A 298 -3.19 13.86 -20.82
N ARG A 299 -4.34 14.36 -21.30
CA ARG A 299 -4.40 15.38 -22.36
C ARG A 299 -3.68 16.67 -21.98
N GLN A 300 -3.51 16.93 -20.68
CA GLN A 300 -2.83 18.11 -20.15
C GLN A 300 -1.42 17.80 -19.65
N TRP A 301 -0.99 16.53 -19.70
CA TRP A 301 0.31 16.11 -19.20
C TRP A 301 1.34 16.13 -20.32
N PRO A 302 2.61 16.41 -20.01
CA PRO A 302 3.67 16.39 -21.00
C PRO A 302 4.13 14.94 -21.23
N CYS A 303 3.25 14.12 -21.81
CA CYS A 303 3.47 12.72 -22.14
C CYS A 303 3.12 12.42 -23.60
N SER A 304 3.73 11.37 -24.14
CA SER A 304 3.44 10.82 -25.45
C SER A 304 2.66 9.50 -25.34
N PRO A 305 1.91 9.09 -26.38
CA PRO A 305 1.33 7.76 -26.45
C PRO A 305 2.41 6.65 -26.42
N GLY A 306 2.11 5.54 -25.74
CA GLY A 306 2.93 4.34 -25.75
C GLY A 306 2.70 3.45 -26.98
N GLY A 307 3.36 2.28 -27.00
CA GLY A 307 3.23 1.31 -28.10
C GLY A 307 1.90 0.54 -28.10
N LEU A 308 1.12 0.64 -27.02
CA LEU A 308 -0.24 0.10 -26.93
C LEU A 308 -1.27 1.24 -26.78
N PRO A 309 -2.50 1.08 -27.30
CA PRO A 309 -3.57 2.04 -27.10
C PRO A 309 -3.77 2.37 -25.61
N HIS A 310 -4.05 3.64 -25.31
CA HIS A 310 -4.26 4.15 -23.94
C HIS A 310 -3.07 4.04 -22.97
N THR A 311 -1.91 3.56 -23.42
CA THR A 311 -0.67 3.62 -22.62
C THR A 311 0.05 4.94 -22.82
N LEU A 312 0.80 5.39 -21.81
CA LEU A 312 1.46 6.68 -21.78
C LEU A 312 2.95 6.53 -21.49
N ARG A 313 3.75 7.39 -22.11
CA ARG A 313 5.20 7.50 -21.90
C ARG A 313 5.56 8.95 -21.59
N PHE A 314 6.31 9.14 -20.52
CA PHE A 314 6.93 10.42 -20.19
C PHE A 314 8.39 10.29 -20.61
N ASP A 315 8.77 10.99 -21.67
CA ASP A 315 10.16 11.03 -22.13
C ASP A 315 10.88 12.22 -21.46
N PRO A 316 12.09 12.08 -20.90
CA PRO A 316 12.70 13.08 -20.04
C PRO A 316 12.96 14.42 -20.75
N VAL A 317 13.19 14.38 -22.06
CA VAL A 317 13.49 15.57 -22.86
C VAL A 317 12.22 16.36 -23.10
N SER A 318 11.14 15.67 -23.50
CA SER A 318 9.85 16.30 -23.79
C SER A 318 9.05 16.66 -22.52
N SER A 319 9.19 15.86 -21.46
CA SER A 319 8.41 15.99 -20.23
C SER A 319 9.08 16.81 -19.15
N ASN A 320 10.40 17.05 -19.26
CA ASN A 320 11.24 17.56 -18.19
C ASN A 320 11.07 16.78 -16.87
N THR A 321 10.78 15.47 -16.97
CA THR A 321 10.64 14.56 -15.83
C THR A 321 11.73 13.50 -15.83
N SER A 322 11.73 12.64 -14.82
CA SER A 322 12.70 11.55 -14.72
C SER A 322 12.29 10.32 -15.53
N GLY A 323 11.41 10.45 -16.52
CA GLY A 323 10.90 9.35 -17.35
C GLY A 323 9.98 8.34 -16.63
N LEU A 324 8.93 7.91 -17.32
CA LEU A 324 7.96 6.94 -16.80
C LEU A 324 7.14 6.29 -17.92
N PHE A 325 6.78 5.02 -17.77
CA PHE A 325 5.69 4.38 -18.50
C PHE A 325 4.48 4.16 -17.57
N MET A 326 3.27 4.29 -18.11
CA MET A 326 2.03 4.09 -17.38
C MET A 326 0.97 3.39 -18.23
N ALA A 327 0.25 2.44 -17.61
CA ALA A 327 -0.95 1.84 -18.14
C ALA A 327 -2.04 1.82 -17.06
N LYS A 328 -3.23 2.35 -17.38
CA LYS A 328 -4.41 2.31 -16.52
C LYS A 328 -5.33 1.19 -16.98
N LEU A 329 -5.75 0.35 -16.04
CA LEU A 329 -6.57 -0.83 -16.26
C LEU A 329 -7.83 -0.74 -15.39
N THR A 330 -8.97 -1.18 -15.91
CA THR A 330 -10.19 -1.43 -15.14
C THR A 330 -10.50 -2.93 -15.16
N LYS A 331 -10.96 -3.47 -14.04
CA LYS A 331 -11.45 -4.85 -13.97
C LYS A 331 -12.94 -4.89 -14.27
N LEU A 332 -13.31 -5.53 -15.37
CA LEU A 332 -14.69 -5.70 -15.77
C LEU A 332 -15.40 -6.64 -14.78
N GLY A 333 -16.61 -6.27 -14.37
CA GLY A 333 -17.47 -7.18 -13.63
C GLY A 333 -17.98 -8.31 -14.50
N CYS A 334 -18.32 -9.45 -13.89
CA CYS A 334 -19.24 -10.37 -14.55
C CYS A 334 -20.57 -9.62 -14.73
N GLY A 335 -20.86 -9.19 -15.96
CA GLY A 335 -22.23 -8.81 -16.30
C GLY A 335 -23.16 -10.01 -16.07
N PRO A 336 -24.47 -9.78 -15.88
CA PRO A 336 -25.43 -10.87 -15.91
C PRO A 336 -25.25 -11.61 -17.25
N SER A 337 -25.01 -12.92 -17.19
CA SER A 337 -25.05 -13.75 -18.38
C SER A 337 -26.43 -13.58 -19.00
N ASN A 338 -26.50 -12.93 -20.16
CA ASN A 338 -27.69 -12.97 -20.99
C ASN A 338 -27.95 -14.45 -21.31
N LYS A 339 -28.89 -15.06 -20.57
CA LYS A 339 -29.61 -16.22 -21.06
C LYS A 339 -30.42 -15.72 -22.25
N SER A 340 -29.84 -15.78 -23.45
CA SER A 340 -30.62 -15.72 -24.67
C SER A 340 -31.54 -16.93 -24.67
N GLU A 341 -32.82 -16.65 -24.48
CA GLU A 341 -33.92 -17.48 -24.94
C GLU A 341 -33.80 -17.74 -26.45
N VAL A 342 -34.49 -18.79 -26.86
CA VAL A 342 -34.94 -19.16 -28.22
C VAL A 342 -33.93 -20.00 -29.03
N GLY A 343 -34.28 -21.18 -29.57
CA GLY A 343 -35.63 -21.62 -29.93
C GLY A 343 -35.82 -23.13 -30.09
N GLY A 344 -37.06 -23.54 -29.80
CA GLY A 344 -37.67 -24.62 -30.54
C GLY A 344 -38.12 -24.13 -31.93
N CYS A 345 -37.97 -25.02 -32.89
CA CYS A 345 -38.89 -25.25 -34.00
C CYS A 345 -38.91 -26.76 -34.20
#